data_AF-A0A2T2X765-F1
#
_entry.id   AF-A0A2T2X765-F1
#
_cell.length_a   1.000
_cell.length_b   1.000
_cell.length_c   1.000
_cell.angle_alpha   90.00
_cell.angle_beta   90.00
_cell.angle_gamma   90.00
#
_symmetry.space_group_name_H-M   'P 1'
#
loop_
_entity.id
_entity.type
_entity.pdbx_description
1 polymer ?
#
loop_
_entity_poly.entity_id
_entity_poly.type
_entity_poly.pdbx_seq_one_letter_code
_entity_poly.pdbx_strand_id
1 'polypeptide(L)'
;MPMKPLAITVIAVICAITFSGAEAWAAVSNLSIASSAADPSLPAQYSYTQSITFSNTSAAPAYNVTASVVLLAPETSYSQVKLVHESMPPQSSHHDQYGNLIGTFTWPEIPAHRSVSLTLSYQATSSDVTYQLPASYPPYNVHSSVYQFYTNPHLEAAQVNTDSPVLERIDQSVVRPGENPEQKAHAIYQWIVHNIRYNYSLQASGSAVATALSHLGICSDFADLYIGLLRTAKIPARFVGGYVTSNGSGQGGFHQWTEFYLPRVGWVVADPTWGNGYFAQLQDHWHIGLYDGIRKDITVNWSYNPAALSTQQATNQIRILYQYHFQKEVPASPLKPPFVRKHPTKTKVRPILAPTTVSHKVHGVPLSFWQQLWLNFTGWFWNQIHRVNRWFRVHM
;
A
#
# COMPACT_ATOMS: atom_id res chain seq x y z
N MET A 1 69.37 34.92 -6.03
CA MET A 1 68.10 35.65 -6.17
C MET A 1 67.03 34.66 -6.61
N PRO A 2 65.92 34.50 -5.87
CA PRO A 2 65.00 33.38 -6.06
C PRO A 2 63.98 33.63 -7.18
N MET A 3 63.64 32.57 -7.91
CA MET A 3 62.59 32.53 -8.92
C MET A 3 61.20 32.58 -8.27
N LYS A 4 60.33 33.45 -8.78
CA LYS A 4 58.91 33.56 -8.40
C LYS A 4 58.09 32.45 -9.07
N PRO A 5 57.05 31.89 -8.42
CA PRO A 5 56.21 30.87 -9.01
C PRO A 5 55.19 31.48 -10.00
N LEU A 6 54.99 30.82 -11.14
CA LEU A 6 53.88 31.07 -12.06
C LEU A 6 52.57 30.61 -11.40
N ALA A 7 51.64 31.53 -11.20
CA ALA A 7 50.26 31.21 -10.86
C ALA A 7 49.53 30.72 -12.13
N ILE A 8 49.18 29.43 -12.15
CA ILE A 8 48.29 28.86 -13.15
C ILE A 8 46.85 29.16 -12.70
N THR A 9 46.22 30.17 -13.30
CA THR A 9 44.79 30.41 -13.13
C THR A 9 44.03 29.39 -13.97
N VAL A 10 43.54 28.32 -13.34
CA VAL A 10 42.56 27.42 -13.96
C VAL A 10 41.21 28.13 -13.95
N ILE A 11 40.80 28.67 -15.11
CA ILE A 11 39.42 29.12 -15.31
C ILE A 11 38.57 27.87 -15.47
N ALA A 12 37.94 27.44 -14.39
CA ALA A 12 36.86 26.45 -14.45
C ALA A 12 35.66 27.11 -15.12
N VAL A 13 35.44 26.81 -16.40
CA VAL A 13 34.17 27.10 -17.08
C VAL A 13 33.13 26.16 -16.48
N ILE A 14 32.42 26.64 -15.47
CA ILE A 14 31.19 26.01 -15.00
C ILE A 14 30.15 26.27 -16.10
N CYS A 15 29.99 25.31 -17.01
CA CYS A 15 28.77 25.22 -17.81
C CYS A 15 27.63 24.89 -16.85
N ALA A 16 27.00 25.93 -16.31
CA ALA A 16 25.69 25.82 -15.71
C ALA A 16 24.73 25.44 -16.84
N ILE A 17 24.44 24.15 -16.97
CA ILE A 17 23.24 23.71 -17.66
C ILE A 17 22.09 24.12 -16.74
N THR A 18 21.59 25.34 -16.98
CA THR A 18 20.31 25.77 -16.45
C THR A 18 19.25 24.88 -17.10
N PHE A 19 18.86 23.80 -16.43
CA PHE A 19 17.56 23.22 -16.70
C PHE A 19 16.53 24.27 -16.29
N SER A 20 15.91 24.88 -17.29
CA SER A 20 14.79 25.79 -17.10
C SER A 20 13.68 25.05 -16.36
N GLY A 21 13.52 25.36 -15.07
CA GLY A 21 12.51 24.80 -14.17
C GLY A 21 11.08 25.24 -14.47
N ALA A 22 10.69 25.34 -15.75
CA ALA A 22 9.38 25.83 -16.18
C ALA A 22 8.48 24.74 -16.80
N GLU A 23 8.99 23.53 -17.08
CA GLU A 23 8.17 22.42 -17.65
C GLU A 23 7.88 21.28 -16.64
N ALA A 24 8.43 21.35 -15.43
CA ALA A 24 8.09 20.43 -14.32
C ALA A 24 6.89 20.90 -13.49
N TRP A 25 6.27 22.03 -13.84
CA TRP A 25 5.26 22.73 -13.03
C TRP A 25 3.89 22.84 -13.73
N ALA A 26 3.51 21.79 -14.45
CA ALA A 26 2.18 21.61 -15.02
C ALA A 26 1.54 20.30 -14.52
N ALA A 27 1.42 20.12 -13.19
CA ALA A 27 0.61 19.05 -12.60
C ALA A 27 0.16 19.32 -11.14
N VAL A 28 0.18 20.58 -10.67
CA VAL A 28 -0.39 20.93 -9.35
C VAL A 28 -1.81 21.47 -9.55
N SER A 29 -2.67 20.62 -10.08
CA SER A 29 -4.13 20.73 -9.99
C SER A 29 -4.72 19.34 -10.28
N ASN A 30 -5.16 18.67 -9.21
CA ASN A 30 -5.60 17.27 -9.14
C ASN A 30 -4.49 16.23 -9.39
N LEU A 31 -3.73 15.91 -8.34
CA LEU A 31 -2.82 14.76 -8.26
C LEU A 31 -3.54 13.40 -8.33
N SER A 32 -4.81 13.36 -8.72
CA SER A 32 -5.53 12.10 -8.88
C SER A 32 -4.94 11.31 -10.04
N ILE A 33 -4.46 10.12 -9.71
CA ILE A 33 -3.92 9.11 -10.63
C ILE A 33 -5.01 8.10 -11.01
N ALA A 34 -6.26 8.38 -10.64
CA ALA A 34 -7.41 7.55 -10.93
C ALA A 34 -7.60 7.36 -12.44
N SER A 35 -7.76 6.11 -12.83
CA SER A 35 -8.11 5.71 -14.19
C SER A 35 -9.58 6.02 -14.46
N SER A 36 -9.88 6.66 -15.58
CA SER A 36 -11.26 6.84 -16.05
C SER A 36 -11.94 5.55 -16.47
N ALA A 37 -11.18 4.46 -16.65
CA ALA A 37 -11.72 3.14 -16.95
C ALA A 37 -12.06 2.34 -15.69
N ALA A 38 -11.73 2.85 -14.50
CA ALA A 38 -12.07 2.21 -13.25
C ALA A 38 -13.57 2.35 -12.96
N ASP A 39 -14.17 1.27 -12.47
CA ASP A 39 -15.54 1.18 -11.98
C ASP A 39 -15.49 0.83 -10.49
N PRO A 40 -15.33 1.83 -9.60
CA PRO A 40 -15.31 1.60 -8.17
C PRO A 40 -16.72 1.30 -7.66
N SER A 41 -16.84 0.33 -6.76
CA SER A 41 -18.11 -0.09 -6.19
C SER A 41 -17.99 -0.40 -4.70
N LEU A 42 -19.13 -0.46 -4.01
CA LEU A 42 -19.20 -0.82 -2.58
C LEU A 42 -18.26 0.01 -1.67
N PRO A 43 -18.30 1.37 -1.72
CA PRO A 43 -17.39 2.19 -0.94
C PRO A 43 -17.58 1.96 0.56
N ALA A 44 -16.46 1.89 1.28
CA ALA A 44 -16.40 1.83 2.73
C ALA A 44 -15.57 3.00 3.26
N GLN A 45 -16.00 3.51 4.42
CA GLN A 45 -15.33 4.59 5.13
C GLN A 45 -14.56 4.04 6.32
N TYR A 46 -13.39 4.63 6.54
CA TYR A 46 -12.47 4.22 7.57
C TYR A 46 -11.86 5.41 8.26
N SER A 47 -11.69 5.26 9.57
CA SER A 47 -10.79 6.10 10.35
C SER A 47 -9.60 5.26 10.76
N TYR A 48 -8.38 5.78 10.58
CA TYR A 48 -7.20 5.12 11.11
C TYR A 48 -6.19 6.12 11.65
N THR A 49 -5.50 5.70 12.70
CA THR A 49 -4.47 6.47 13.38
C THR A 49 -3.14 5.72 13.26
N GLN A 50 -2.14 6.41 12.72
CA GLN A 50 -0.75 5.99 12.72
C GLN A 50 -0.03 6.70 13.86
N SER A 51 0.55 5.94 14.78
CA SER A 51 1.48 6.45 15.79
C SER A 51 2.88 5.94 15.47
N ILE A 52 3.79 6.88 15.21
CA ILE A 52 5.21 6.61 14.95
C ILE A 52 5.98 7.02 16.20
N THR A 53 6.67 6.08 16.82
CA THR A 53 7.48 6.34 18.02
C THR A 53 8.96 6.27 17.67
N PHE A 54 9.69 7.35 17.93
CA PHE A 54 11.13 7.47 17.78
C PHE A 54 11.76 7.31 19.15
N SER A 55 12.51 6.24 19.37
CA SER A 55 13.14 5.93 20.65
C SER A 55 14.64 6.03 20.53
N ASN A 56 15.26 6.90 21.32
CA ASN A 56 16.71 6.94 21.45
C ASN A 56 17.17 5.76 22.31
N THR A 57 17.80 4.77 21.69
CA THR A 57 18.29 3.57 22.38
C THR A 57 19.68 3.76 22.99
N SER A 58 20.34 4.88 22.71
CA SER A 58 21.70 5.16 23.18
C SER A 58 21.70 5.82 24.57
N ALA A 59 22.89 5.82 25.18
CA ALA A 59 23.16 6.51 26.43
C ALA A 59 23.44 8.03 26.25
N ALA A 60 23.49 8.53 25.01
CA ALA A 60 23.71 9.94 24.70
C ALA A 60 22.41 10.59 24.18
N PRO A 61 22.16 11.87 24.45
CA PRO A 61 21.03 12.58 23.84
C PRO A 61 21.22 12.72 22.32
N ALA A 62 20.15 12.48 21.56
CA ALA A 62 20.08 12.74 20.14
C ALA A 62 19.56 14.15 19.90
N TYR A 63 20.23 14.92 19.06
CA TYR A 63 19.86 16.30 18.73
C TYR A 63 19.42 16.42 17.29
N ASN A 64 18.59 17.44 17.04
CA ASN A 64 18.10 17.78 15.70
C ASN A 64 17.54 16.54 14.98
N VAL A 65 16.72 15.76 15.68
CA VAL A 65 16.12 14.56 15.11
C VAL A 65 15.06 15.02 14.13
N THR A 66 15.31 14.86 12.84
CA THR A 66 14.42 15.24 11.75
C THR A 66 13.88 13.99 11.07
N ALA A 67 12.56 13.83 11.05
CA ALA A 67 11.87 12.76 10.32
C ALA A 67 11.09 13.34 9.12
N SER A 68 11.39 12.85 7.93
CA SER A 68 10.55 13.02 6.74
C SER A 68 9.56 11.86 6.69
N VAL A 69 8.27 12.15 6.82
CA VAL A 69 7.18 11.17 6.92
C VAL A 69 6.21 11.38 5.77
N VAL A 70 5.81 10.31 5.09
CA VAL A 70 4.73 10.39 4.10
C VAL A 70 3.42 10.73 4.81
N LEU A 71 2.84 11.89 4.47
CA LEU A 71 1.53 12.31 4.95
C LEU A 71 0.43 11.74 4.08
N LEU A 72 0.54 11.85 2.75
CA LEU A 72 -0.49 11.39 1.81
C LEU A 72 0.13 10.91 0.50
N ALA A 73 -0.41 9.82 -0.07
CA ALA A 73 -0.21 9.46 -1.46
C ALA A 73 -1.15 10.26 -2.39
N PRO A 74 -0.85 10.31 -3.70
CA PRO A 74 -1.84 10.71 -4.71
C PRO A 74 -3.08 9.81 -4.69
N GLU A 75 -4.26 10.36 -5.03
CA GLU A 75 -5.53 9.61 -4.99
C GLU A 75 -5.59 8.53 -6.07
N THR A 76 -5.90 7.28 -5.70
CA THR A 76 -6.02 6.16 -6.64
C THR A 76 -7.46 5.98 -7.14
N SER A 77 -7.66 5.06 -8.09
CA SER A 77 -9.01 4.72 -8.58
C SER A 77 -9.93 4.10 -7.52
N TYR A 78 -9.37 3.56 -6.43
CA TYR A 78 -10.09 2.76 -5.43
C TYR A 78 -9.97 3.33 -4.02
N SER A 79 -9.08 4.30 -3.78
CA SER A 79 -8.80 4.81 -2.44
C SER A 79 -8.54 6.31 -2.44
N GLN A 80 -9.25 7.02 -1.56
CA GLN A 80 -9.01 8.42 -1.23
C GLN A 80 -8.72 8.53 0.26
N VAL A 81 -7.63 9.21 0.62
CA VAL A 81 -7.21 9.38 2.01
C VAL A 81 -7.04 10.85 2.33
N LYS A 82 -7.49 11.25 3.50
CA LYS A 82 -7.37 12.59 4.04
C LYS A 82 -6.75 12.55 5.42
N LEU A 83 -5.71 13.35 5.64
CA LEU A 83 -5.17 13.63 6.96
C LEU A 83 -6.12 14.59 7.68
N VAL A 84 -6.61 14.19 8.86
CA VAL A 84 -7.59 14.97 9.64
C VAL A 84 -7.04 15.48 10.97
N HIS A 85 -5.96 14.89 11.48
CA HIS A 85 -5.30 15.35 12.69
C HIS A 85 -3.82 14.96 12.72
N GLU A 86 -3.01 15.82 13.31
CA GLU A 86 -1.58 15.60 13.56
C GLU A 86 -1.28 16.03 15.00
N SER A 87 -0.50 15.25 15.75
CA SER A 87 -0.14 15.59 17.14
C SER A 87 0.79 16.80 17.24
N MET A 88 1.49 17.11 16.14
CA MET A 88 2.28 18.32 15.95
C MET A 88 2.29 18.65 14.46
N PRO A 89 2.33 19.94 14.06
CA PRO A 89 2.42 20.30 12.65
C PRO A 89 3.83 20.01 12.08
N PRO A 90 3.95 19.70 10.78
CA PRO A 90 5.26 19.61 10.13
C PRO A 90 5.92 20.99 10.05
N GLN A 91 7.24 21.03 10.20
CA GLN A 91 8.05 22.25 10.01
C GLN A 91 8.05 22.69 8.54
N SER A 92 7.98 21.73 7.62
CA SER A 92 7.86 21.95 6.18
C SER A 92 7.20 20.76 5.50
N SER A 93 6.63 20.96 4.32
CA SER A 93 6.09 19.89 3.49
C SER A 93 6.47 20.07 2.02
N HIS A 94 6.62 18.97 1.29
CA HIS A 94 6.87 18.98 -0.15
C HIS A 94 6.29 17.71 -0.79
N HIS A 95 6.10 17.72 -2.11
CA HIS A 95 5.83 16.48 -2.85
C HIS A 95 7.14 15.85 -3.30
N ASP A 96 7.27 14.54 -3.15
CA ASP A 96 8.39 13.80 -3.73
C ASP A 96 8.19 13.53 -5.23
N GLN A 97 9.14 12.82 -5.84
CA GLN A 97 9.09 12.48 -7.27
C GLN A 97 7.96 11.52 -7.66
N TYR A 98 7.30 10.86 -6.70
CA TYR A 98 6.14 9.99 -6.92
C TYR A 98 4.81 10.74 -6.68
N GLY A 99 4.89 11.99 -6.22
CA GLY A 99 3.72 12.81 -5.87
C GLY A 99 3.24 12.58 -4.43
N ASN A 100 3.98 11.86 -3.59
CA ASN A 100 3.63 11.73 -2.17
C ASN A 100 3.85 13.06 -1.46
N LEU A 101 2.89 13.51 -0.66
CA LEU A 101 3.06 14.65 0.24
C LEU A 101 3.90 14.19 1.45
N ILE A 102 5.09 14.75 1.59
CA ILE A 102 6.04 14.47 2.67
C ILE A 102 6.04 15.62 3.67
N GLY A 103 5.87 15.32 4.96
CA GLY A 103 6.01 16.25 6.07
C GLY A 103 7.34 16.07 6.79
N THR A 104 8.01 17.17 7.13
CA THR A 104 9.26 17.16 7.90
C THR A 104 8.98 17.57 9.35
N PHE A 105 9.28 16.67 10.29
CA PHE A 105 9.08 16.87 11.73
C PHE A 105 10.43 16.92 12.43
N THR A 106 10.61 17.85 13.36
CA THR A 106 11.89 18.04 14.05
C THR A 106 11.70 18.04 15.57
N TRP A 107 12.51 17.25 16.25
CA TRP A 107 12.68 17.31 17.71
C TRP A 107 14.07 17.86 18.02
N PRO A 108 14.17 18.98 18.77
CA PRO A 108 15.46 19.56 19.14
C PRO A 108 16.35 18.56 19.89
N GLU A 109 15.74 17.75 20.74
CA GLU A 109 16.40 16.72 21.52
C GLU A 109 15.46 15.53 21.78
N ILE A 110 16.00 14.31 21.65
CA ILE A 110 15.45 13.11 22.26
C ILE A 110 16.47 12.63 23.30
N PRO A 111 16.20 12.79 24.61
CA PRO A 111 17.15 12.38 25.65
C PRO A 111 17.47 10.89 25.60
N ALA A 112 18.59 10.51 26.22
CA ALA A 112 19.02 9.12 26.31
C ALA A 112 17.90 8.22 26.87
N HIS A 113 17.65 7.09 26.21
CA HIS A 113 16.62 6.11 26.58
C HIS A 113 15.19 6.68 26.68
N ARG A 114 14.91 7.80 26.00
CA ARG A 114 13.57 8.39 25.89
C ARG A 114 13.01 8.23 24.48
N SER A 115 11.71 8.45 24.39
CA SER A 115 10.96 8.36 23.16
C SER A 115 10.09 9.59 22.96
N VAL A 116 9.88 9.94 21.70
CA VAL A 116 8.88 10.91 21.25
C VAL A 116 7.97 10.22 20.24
N SER A 117 6.75 10.71 20.08
CA SER A 117 5.79 10.12 19.15
C SER A 117 5.15 11.18 18.26
N LEU A 118 4.97 10.82 16.99
CA LEU A 118 4.14 11.53 16.03
C LEU A 118 2.85 10.71 15.83
N THR A 119 1.70 11.33 16.02
CA THR A 119 0.40 10.69 15.75
C THR A 119 -0.31 11.40 14.62
N LEU A 120 -0.66 10.65 13.57
CA LEU A 120 -1.35 11.10 12.39
C LEU A 120 -2.69 10.36 12.31
N SER A 121 -3.80 11.07 12.21
CA SER A 121 -5.13 10.46 12.06
C SER A 121 -5.73 10.81 10.72
N TYR A 122 -6.37 9.82 10.13
CA TYR A 122 -6.81 9.85 8.75
C TYR A 122 -8.25 9.39 8.63
N GLN A 123 -8.94 9.95 7.64
CA GLN A 123 -10.16 9.40 7.08
C GLN A 123 -9.85 8.85 5.69
N ALA A 124 -10.38 7.67 5.38
CA ALA A 124 -10.20 7.03 4.09
C ALA A 124 -11.52 6.51 3.55
N THR A 125 -11.76 6.75 2.27
CA THR A 125 -12.76 6.04 1.48
C THR A 125 -12.03 5.02 0.62
N SER A 126 -12.37 3.74 0.73
CA SER A 126 -11.86 2.69 -0.15
C SER A 126 -13.00 1.88 -0.75
N SER A 127 -12.84 1.38 -1.96
CA SER A 127 -13.87 0.70 -2.74
C SER A 127 -13.31 -0.54 -3.41
N ASP A 128 -14.16 -1.53 -3.63
CA ASP A 128 -13.91 -2.53 -4.67
C ASP A 128 -13.68 -1.80 -5.99
N VAL A 129 -12.84 -2.33 -6.87
CA VAL A 129 -12.62 -1.73 -8.19
C VAL A 129 -12.50 -2.80 -9.25
N THR A 130 -13.10 -2.56 -10.41
CA THR A 130 -12.82 -3.29 -11.65
C THR A 130 -12.47 -2.27 -12.74
N TYR A 131 -11.96 -2.72 -13.87
CA TYR A 131 -11.57 -1.84 -14.96
C TYR A 131 -12.19 -2.28 -16.28
N GLN A 132 -12.75 -1.33 -17.03
CA GLN A 132 -13.23 -1.56 -18.39
C GLN A 132 -12.03 -1.55 -19.35
N LEU A 133 -11.37 -2.70 -19.49
CA LEU A 133 -10.18 -2.86 -20.30
C LEU A 133 -10.53 -3.08 -21.79
N PRO A 134 -9.95 -2.29 -22.73
CA PRO A 134 -10.17 -2.50 -24.16
C PRO A 134 -9.47 -3.77 -24.66
N ALA A 135 -9.97 -4.37 -25.73
CA ALA A 135 -9.35 -5.54 -26.34
C ALA A 135 -7.98 -5.26 -26.98
N SER A 136 -7.67 -3.98 -27.27
CA SER A 136 -6.41 -3.56 -27.87
C SER A 136 -5.95 -2.21 -27.31
N TYR A 137 -4.64 -2.01 -27.34
CA TYR A 137 -3.98 -0.82 -26.83
C TYR A 137 -3.11 -0.20 -27.93
N PRO A 138 -3.06 1.13 -28.06
CA PRO A 138 -2.02 1.75 -28.85
C PRO A 138 -0.64 1.42 -28.23
N PRO A 139 0.45 1.53 -29.00
CA PRO A 139 1.80 1.48 -28.44
C PRO A 139 1.97 2.52 -27.32
N TYR A 140 2.84 2.23 -26.36
CA TYR A 140 3.23 3.22 -25.36
C TYR A 140 3.85 4.45 -26.04
N ASN A 141 3.49 5.64 -25.57
CA ASN A 141 4.28 6.82 -25.85
C ASN A 141 5.57 6.76 -25.03
N VAL A 142 6.65 6.30 -25.66
CA VAL A 142 7.97 6.11 -25.03
C VAL A 142 8.63 7.42 -24.59
N HIS A 143 8.11 8.57 -25.01
CA HIS A 143 8.56 9.90 -24.60
C HIS A 143 7.70 10.49 -23.46
N SER A 144 6.65 9.79 -23.02
CA SER A 144 5.87 10.26 -21.88
C SER A 144 6.66 10.12 -20.57
N SER A 145 6.50 11.08 -19.66
CA SER A 145 7.15 11.06 -18.35
C SER A 145 6.82 9.79 -17.56
N VAL A 146 5.55 9.36 -17.58
CA VAL A 146 5.10 8.11 -16.95
C VAL A 146 5.88 6.91 -17.49
N TYR A 147 5.97 6.77 -18.81
CA TYR A 147 6.67 5.63 -19.41
C TYR A 147 8.16 5.65 -19.04
N GLN A 148 8.85 6.78 -19.27
CA GLN A 148 10.29 6.87 -19.03
C GLN A 148 10.64 6.68 -17.56
N PHE A 149 9.86 7.26 -16.65
CA PHE A 149 10.11 7.18 -15.21
C PHE A 149 9.90 5.75 -14.69
N TYR A 150 8.73 5.18 -14.95
CA TYR A 150 8.34 3.87 -14.40
C TYR A 150 8.85 2.66 -15.20
N THR A 151 9.63 2.87 -16.26
CA THR A 151 10.43 1.81 -16.93
C THR A 151 11.94 2.03 -16.83
N ASN A 152 12.37 3.04 -16.07
CA ASN A 152 13.78 3.32 -15.85
C ASN A 152 14.45 2.16 -15.09
N PRO A 153 15.49 1.50 -15.64
CA PRO A 153 16.18 0.39 -14.96
C PRO A 153 16.89 0.81 -13.67
N HIS A 154 17.19 2.11 -13.51
CA HIS A 154 17.82 2.64 -12.30
C HIS A 154 16.82 3.00 -11.20
N LEU A 155 15.52 3.01 -11.49
CA LEU A 155 14.49 3.22 -10.48
C LEU A 155 14.41 1.97 -9.59
N GLU A 156 14.73 2.12 -8.30
CA GLU A 156 14.71 1.03 -7.31
C GLU A 156 15.65 -0.13 -7.68
N ALA A 157 16.82 0.18 -8.25
CA ALA A 157 17.72 -0.81 -8.84
C ALA A 157 18.11 -1.98 -7.90
N ALA A 158 18.15 -1.76 -6.58
CA ALA A 158 18.43 -2.82 -5.61
C ALA A 158 17.26 -3.83 -5.49
N GLN A 159 16.02 -3.31 -5.49
CA GLN A 159 14.79 -4.08 -5.33
C GLN A 159 14.35 -4.73 -6.63
N VAL A 160 14.33 -3.99 -7.73
CA VAL A 160 13.68 -4.39 -8.98
C VAL A 160 14.68 -5.07 -9.93
N ASN A 161 15.85 -4.47 -10.13
CA ASN A 161 16.96 -4.99 -10.96
C ASN A 161 16.52 -5.56 -12.33
N THR A 162 15.98 -4.70 -13.20
CA THR A 162 15.41 -5.11 -14.50
C THR A 162 16.41 -5.67 -15.50
N ASP A 163 17.71 -5.38 -15.32
CA ASP A 163 18.81 -5.84 -16.18
C ASP A 163 19.32 -7.24 -15.78
N SER A 164 18.59 -7.92 -14.89
CA SER A 164 18.94 -9.26 -14.43
C SER A 164 18.61 -10.33 -15.48
N PRO A 165 19.58 -11.18 -15.88
CA PRO A 165 19.32 -12.32 -16.75
C PRO A 165 18.30 -13.32 -16.18
N VAL A 166 18.07 -13.30 -14.86
CA VAL A 166 17.03 -14.13 -14.23
C VAL A 166 15.65 -13.64 -14.63
N LEU A 167 15.40 -12.32 -14.51
CA LEU A 167 14.10 -11.73 -14.86
C LEU A 167 13.85 -11.79 -16.37
N GLU A 168 14.88 -11.53 -17.18
CA GLU A 168 14.77 -11.67 -18.64
C GLU A 168 14.37 -13.08 -19.08
N ARG A 169 14.97 -14.12 -18.48
CA ARG A 169 14.61 -15.51 -18.80
C ARG A 169 13.19 -15.88 -18.37
N ILE A 170 12.73 -15.37 -17.22
CA ILE A 170 11.35 -15.57 -16.79
C ILE A 170 10.41 -14.88 -17.78
N ASP A 171 10.65 -13.61 -18.10
CA ASP A 171 9.83 -12.84 -19.03
C ASP A 171 9.73 -13.53 -20.40
N GLN A 172 10.87 -13.98 -20.97
CA GLN A 172 10.91 -14.74 -22.23
C GLN A 172 10.14 -16.07 -22.18
N SER A 173 10.00 -16.67 -21.00
CA SER A 173 9.26 -17.94 -20.83
C SER A 173 7.75 -17.74 -20.61
N VAL A 174 7.34 -16.55 -20.17
CA VAL A 174 5.97 -16.24 -19.75
C VAL A 174 5.24 -15.41 -20.79
N VAL A 175 5.90 -14.38 -21.32
CA VAL A 175 5.33 -13.44 -22.30
C VAL A 175 5.48 -13.99 -23.70
N ARG A 176 4.37 -13.98 -24.46
CA ARG A 176 4.35 -14.47 -25.84
C ARG A 176 4.45 -13.33 -26.86
N PRO A 177 5.08 -13.58 -28.03
CA PRO A 177 5.03 -12.63 -29.14
C PRO A 177 3.59 -12.29 -29.53
N GLY A 178 3.32 -11.00 -29.73
CA GLY A 178 2.01 -10.50 -30.15
C GLY A 178 1.03 -10.21 -29.01
N GLU A 179 1.35 -10.56 -27.76
CA GLU A 179 0.53 -10.16 -26.61
C GLU A 179 0.54 -8.65 -26.41
N ASN A 180 -0.63 -8.11 -26.09
CA ASN A 180 -0.78 -6.71 -25.72
C ASN A 180 -0.28 -6.48 -24.27
N PRO A 181 -0.08 -5.22 -23.81
CA PRO A 181 0.48 -4.95 -22.49
C PRO A 181 -0.32 -5.53 -21.30
N GLU A 182 -1.65 -5.60 -21.41
CA GLU A 182 -2.50 -6.20 -20.39
C GLU A 182 -2.30 -7.72 -20.33
N GLN A 183 -2.30 -8.39 -21.48
CA GLN A 183 -2.09 -9.83 -21.58
C GLN A 183 -0.73 -10.25 -21.01
N LYS A 184 0.31 -9.46 -21.31
CA LYS A 184 1.65 -9.65 -20.73
C LYS A 184 1.64 -9.50 -19.21
N ALA A 185 1.03 -8.42 -18.71
CA ALA A 185 0.91 -8.19 -17.27
C ALA A 185 0.16 -9.34 -16.58
N HIS A 186 -0.92 -9.83 -17.19
CA HIS A 186 -1.69 -10.96 -16.67
C HIS A 186 -0.90 -12.25 -16.66
N ALA A 187 -0.16 -12.57 -17.74
CA ALA A 187 0.68 -13.75 -17.82
C ALA A 187 1.77 -13.76 -16.72
N ILE A 188 2.43 -12.62 -16.53
CA ILE A 188 3.43 -12.42 -15.47
C ILE A 188 2.79 -12.58 -14.09
N TYR A 189 1.64 -11.94 -13.86
CA TYR A 189 0.88 -12.05 -12.61
C TYR A 189 0.57 -13.51 -12.29
N GLN A 190 0.04 -14.24 -13.27
CA GLN A 190 -0.29 -15.65 -13.14
C GLN A 190 0.95 -16.49 -12.83
N TRP A 191 2.09 -16.23 -13.49
CA TRP A 191 3.33 -16.92 -13.17
C TRP A 191 3.73 -16.73 -11.70
N ILE A 192 3.66 -15.50 -11.17
CA ILE A 192 4.00 -15.23 -9.76
C ILE A 192 3.06 -15.98 -8.82
N VAL A 193 1.74 -15.89 -9.02
CA VAL A 193 0.74 -16.57 -8.20
C VAL A 193 0.96 -18.09 -8.17
N HIS A 194 1.38 -18.68 -9.29
CA HIS A 194 1.64 -20.12 -9.37
C HIS A 194 2.98 -20.54 -8.76
N ASN A 195 4.03 -19.72 -8.88
CA ASN A 195 5.41 -20.13 -8.57
C ASN A 195 5.93 -19.62 -7.23
N ILE A 196 5.39 -18.52 -6.69
CA ILE A 196 5.85 -17.94 -5.43
C ILE A 196 4.89 -18.34 -4.30
N ARG A 197 5.44 -18.61 -3.11
CA ARG A 197 4.67 -18.95 -1.91
C ARG A 197 4.90 -17.92 -0.82
N TYR A 198 3.81 -17.48 -0.20
CA TYR A 198 3.87 -16.57 0.94
C TYR A 198 4.49 -17.26 2.16
N ASN A 199 5.44 -16.61 2.82
CA ASN A 199 6.05 -17.15 4.03
C ASN A 199 6.11 -16.11 5.16
N TYR A 200 5.24 -16.29 6.16
CA TYR A 200 5.09 -15.42 7.33
C TYR A 200 6.32 -15.36 8.24
N SER A 201 7.29 -16.27 8.10
CA SER A 201 8.49 -16.30 8.94
C SER A 201 9.68 -15.58 8.29
N LEU A 202 9.54 -15.12 7.04
CA LEU A 202 10.61 -14.41 6.34
C LEU A 202 10.61 -12.93 6.69
N GLN A 203 11.80 -12.35 6.59
CA GLN A 203 11.97 -10.93 6.34
C GLN A 203 11.98 -10.71 4.83
N ALA A 204 11.60 -9.50 4.38
CA ALA A 204 11.71 -9.14 2.98
C ALA A 204 13.11 -9.40 2.43
N SER A 205 13.18 -9.96 1.23
CA SER A 205 14.46 -10.13 0.52
C SER A 205 15.02 -8.78 0.06
N GLY A 206 14.12 -7.84 -0.24
CA GLY A 206 14.46 -6.56 -0.85
C GLY A 206 15.04 -6.72 -2.26
N SER A 207 14.74 -7.83 -2.95
CA SER A 207 15.22 -8.11 -4.30
C SER A 207 14.28 -9.07 -5.06
N ALA A 208 13.72 -8.59 -6.17
CA ALA A 208 12.95 -9.36 -7.15
C ALA A 208 13.70 -10.62 -7.59
N VAL A 209 15.01 -10.51 -7.84
CA VAL A 209 15.85 -11.65 -8.25
C VAL A 209 15.94 -12.69 -7.16
N ALA A 210 16.16 -12.27 -5.90
CA ALA A 210 16.20 -13.20 -4.78
C ALA A 210 14.86 -13.93 -4.60
N THR A 211 13.75 -13.20 -4.72
CA THR A 211 12.39 -13.77 -4.64
C THR A 211 12.13 -14.76 -5.77
N ALA A 212 12.52 -14.43 -7.00
CA ALA A 212 12.38 -15.31 -8.16
C ALA A 212 13.16 -16.62 -7.99
N LEU A 213 14.35 -16.57 -7.37
CA LEU A 213 15.19 -17.75 -7.15
C LEU A 213 14.75 -18.58 -5.94
N SER A 214 14.25 -17.94 -4.88
CA SER A 214 13.82 -18.63 -3.66
C SER A 214 12.44 -19.25 -3.77
N HIS A 215 11.59 -18.72 -4.68
CA HIS A 215 10.17 -19.05 -4.79
C HIS A 215 9.37 -18.75 -3.49
N LEU A 216 9.92 -17.93 -2.60
CA LEU A 216 9.35 -17.56 -1.32
C LEU A 216 9.43 -16.05 -1.12
N GLY A 217 8.40 -15.47 -0.50
CA GLY A 217 8.41 -14.05 -0.17
C GLY A 217 7.27 -13.62 0.75
N ILE A 218 7.31 -12.35 1.15
CA ILE A 218 6.19 -11.63 1.77
C ILE A 218 5.60 -10.61 0.78
N CYS A 219 4.57 -9.86 1.16
CA CYS A 219 3.88 -8.91 0.28
C CYS A 219 4.83 -8.00 -0.52
N SER A 220 5.85 -7.49 0.15
CA SER A 220 6.90 -6.66 -0.44
C SER A 220 7.67 -7.35 -1.57
N ASP A 221 7.95 -8.64 -1.40
CA ASP A 221 8.75 -9.43 -2.35
C ASP A 221 7.92 -9.78 -3.59
N PHE A 222 6.62 -10.04 -3.40
CA PHE A 222 5.65 -10.20 -4.48
C PHE A 222 5.53 -8.91 -5.30
N ALA A 223 5.44 -7.75 -4.64
CA ALA A 223 5.39 -6.45 -5.30
C ALA A 223 6.67 -6.15 -6.11
N ASP A 224 7.86 -6.29 -5.49
CA ASP A 224 9.15 -6.08 -6.17
C ASP A 224 9.30 -6.97 -7.40
N LEU A 225 8.99 -8.27 -7.26
CA LEU A 225 9.12 -9.23 -8.36
C LEU A 225 8.17 -8.92 -9.51
N TYR A 226 6.93 -8.55 -9.20
CA TYR A 226 5.96 -8.21 -10.24
C TYR A 226 6.34 -6.93 -10.97
N ILE A 227 6.76 -5.88 -10.24
CA ILE A 227 7.30 -4.66 -10.85
C ILE A 227 8.54 -4.98 -11.69
N GLY A 228 9.46 -5.82 -11.19
CA GLY A 228 10.65 -6.27 -11.91
C GLY A 228 10.32 -6.88 -13.26
N LEU A 229 9.46 -7.89 -13.29
CA LEU A 229 9.07 -8.56 -14.52
C LEU A 229 8.29 -7.62 -15.47
N LEU A 230 7.37 -6.80 -14.96
CA LEU A 230 6.65 -5.82 -15.77
C LEU A 230 7.60 -4.82 -16.44
N ARG A 231 8.55 -4.25 -15.69
CA ARG A 231 9.51 -3.28 -16.23
C ARG A 231 10.51 -3.93 -17.18
N THR A 232 10.90 -5.19 -16.96
CA THR A 232 11.65 -6.00 -17.95
C THR A 232 10.85 -6.15 -19.26
N ALA A 233 9.54 -6.39 -19.16
CA ALA A 233 8.60 -6.44 -20.29
C ALA A 233 8.24 -5.06 -20.89
N LYS A 234 8.88 -3.97 -20.43
CA LYS A 234 8.62 -2.58 -20.83
C LYS A 234 7.20 -2.08 -20.54
N ILE A 235 6.61 -2.58 -19.46
CA ILE A 235 5.33 -2.10 -18.91
C ILE A 235 5.65 -1.19 -17.71
N PRO A 236 5.21 0.09 -17.73
CA PRO A 236 5.42 0.97 -16.59
C PRO A 236 4.66 0.44 -15.39
N ALA A 237 5.36 0.26 -14.28
CA ALA A 237 4.81 -0.34 -13.07
C ALA A 237 5.34 0.38 -11.84
N ARG A 238 4.51 0.47 -10.81
CA ARG A 238 4.83 1.15 -9.57
C ARG A 238 4.41 0.36 -8.36
N PHE A 239 5.06 0.74 -7.28
CA PHE A 239 4.82 0.24 -5.96
C PHE A 239 3.70 1.04 -5.30
N VAL A 240 2.78 0.37 -4.61
CA VAL A 240 1.82 1.03 -3.72
C VAL A 240 1.89 0.37 -2.36
N GLY A 241 1.92 1.18 -1.31
CA GLY A 241 1.80 0.66 0.04
C GLY A 241 0.90 1.49 0.91
N GLY A 242 0.44 0.86 1.97
CA GLY A 242 -0.53 1.45 2.86
C GLY A 242 -1.09 0.39 3.80
N TYR A 243 -2.37 0.50 4.12
CA TYR A 243 -3.02 -0.43 5.04
C TYR A 243 -3.99 -1.36 4.35
N VAL A 244 -3.99 -2.59 4.83
CA VAL A 244 -5.05 -3.57 4.61
C VAL A 244 -5.68 -3.94 5.94
N THR A 245 -7.01 -3.97 6.03
CA THR A 245 -7.71 -4.45 7.23
C THR A 245 -8.21 -5.87 7.05
N SER A 246 -8.14 -6.73 8.07
CA SER A 246 -8.73 -8.08 8.00
C SER A 246 -10.26 -8.01 7.93
N ASN A 247 -10.83 -7.82 6.74
CA ASN A 247 -12.28 -7.71 6.50
C ASN A 247 -12.99 -6.69 7.43
N GLY A 248 -12.31 -5.62 7.85
CA GLY A 248 -12.87 -4.61 8.75
C GLY A 248 -12.86 -4.99 10.24
N SER A 249 -12.22 -6.09 10.65
CA SER A 249 -12.17 -6.55 12.05
C SER A 249 -11.05 -5.92 12.90
N GLY A 250 -10.43 -4.84 12.43
CA GLY A 250 -9.56 -3.96 13.23
C GLY A 250 -8.10 -4.40 13.41
N GLN A 251 -7.75 -5.66 13.16
CA GLN A 251 -6.34 -6.08 13.06
C GLN A 251 -5.86 -5.93 11.62
N GLY A 252 -5.79 -4.68 11.15
CA GLY A 252 -5.15 -4.36 9.88
C GLY A 252 -3.63 -4.32 10.01
N GLY A 253 -2.95 -4.48 8.89
CA GLY A 253 -1.49 -4.43 8.79
C GLY A 253 -1.06 -3.55 7.64
N PHE A 254 0.19 -3.11 7.70
CA PHE A 254 0.82 -2.52 6.54
C PHE A 254 0.95 -3.57 5.44
N HIS A 255 0.67 -3.18 4.21
CA HIS A 255 0.71 -4.05 3.05
C HIS A 255 1.22 -3.31 1.83
N GLN A 256 1.69 -4.10 0.89
CA GLN A 256 2.48 -3.66 -0.24
C GLN A 256 2.00 -4.43 -1.48
N TRP A 257 1.56 -3.69 -2.48
CA TRP A 257 1.06 -4.22 -3.75
C TRP A 257 1.55 -3.33 -4.89
N THR A 258 0.89 -3.40 -6.05
CA THR A 258 1.37 -2.75 -7.27
C THR A 258 0.26 -2.12 -8.08
N GLU A 259 0.66 -1.19 -8.94
CA GLU A 259 -0.13 -0.74 -10.07
C GLU A 259 0.72 -0.76 -11.34
N PHE A 260 0.09 -1.01 -12.48
CA PHE A 260 0.72 -0.98 -13.79
C PHE A 260 -0.05 -0.07 -14.74
N TYR A 261 0.67 0.61 -15.63
CA TYR A 261 0.09 1.62 -16.50
C TYR A 261 -0.26 1.04 -17.86
N LEU A 262 -1.50 1.20 -18.30
CA LEU A 262 -1.97 0.79 -19.62
C LEU A 262 -2.31 2.02 -20.50
N PRO A 263 -1.88 2.07 -21.76
CA PRO A 263 -2.19 3.19 -22.65
C PRO A 263 -3.70 3.42 -22.79
N ARG A 264 -4.16 4.68 -22.72
CA ARG A 264 -5.59 5.10 -22.72
C ARG A 264 -6.43 4.65 -21.53
N VAL A 265 -5.90 3.81 -20.64
CA VAL A 265 -6.57 3.35 -19.42
C VAL A 265 -6.04 4.10 -18.21
N GLY A 266 -4.72 4.19 -18.05
CA GLY A 266 -4.10 4.76 -16.85
C GLY A 266 -3.54 3.67 -15.93
N TRP A 267 -3.46 3.98 -14.64
CA TRP A 267 -2.99 3.04 -13.62
C TRP A 267 -4.05 2.01 -13.25
N VAL A 268 -3.65 0.74 -13.30
CA VAL A 268 -4.48 -0.43 -13.02
C VAL A 268 -3.85 -1.21 -11.87
N VAL A 269 -4.66 -1.52 -10.86
CA VAL A 269 -4.20 -2.23 -9.66
C VAL A 269 -3.96 -3.71 -9.93
N ALA A 270 -2.93 -4.25 -9.26
CA ALA A 270 -2.73 -5.68 -9.15
C ALA A 270 -2.01 -6.03 -7.84
N ASP A 271 -2.48 -7.09 -7.19
CA ASP A 271 -1.86 -7.64 -6.00
C ASP A 271 -1.67 -9.15 -6.14
N PRO A 272 -0.44 -9.61 -6.48
CA PRO A 272 -0.17 -11.04 -6.65
C PRO A 272 -0.06 -11.79 -5.31
N THR A 273 -0.12 -11.10 -4.17
CA THR A 273 -0.04 -11.73 -2.83
C THR A 273 -1.27 -12.58 -2.53
N TRP A 274 -2.45 -12.14 -2.98
CA TRP A 274 -3.75 -12.75 -2.62
C TRP A 274 -4.25 -13.77 -3.65
N GLY A 275 -3.54 -13.94 -4.75
CA GLY A 275 -3.89 -14.88 -5.81
C GLY A 275 -5.07 -14.43 -6.68
N ASN A 276 -5.79 -15.39 -7.25
CA ASN A 276 -6.85 -15.09 -8.23
C ASN A 276 -7.91 -14.15 -7.65
N GLY A 277 -8.27 -13.11 -8.42
CA GLY A 277 -9.23 -12.09 -7.99
C GLY A 277 -8.63 -10.71 -7.73
N TYR A 278 -7.30 -10.56 -7.89
CA TYR A 278 -6.56 -9.31 -7.60
C TYR A 278 -5.69 -8.85 -8.78
N PHE A 279 -6.05 -9.19 -10.01
CA PHE A 279 -5.43 -8.65 -11.22
C PHE A 279 -6.42 -7.76 -11.95
N ALA A 280 -6.09 -6.48 -12.15
CA ALA A 280 -6.98 -5.48 -12.72
C ALA A 280 -8.34 -5.38 -12.00
N GLN A 281 -8.33 -5.67 -10.71
CA GLN A 281 -9.45 -5.49 -9.81
C GLN A 281 -8.98 -5.64 -8.36
N LEU A 282 -9.75 -5.07 -7.44
CA LEU A 282 -9.75 -5.42 -6.02
C LEU A 282 -11.18 -5.80 -5.67
N GLN A 283 -11.38 -7.02 -5.19
CA GLN A 283 -12.70 -7.49 -4.72
C GLN A 283 -12.86 -7.22 -3.23
N ASP A 284 -12.38 -6.04 -2.84
CA ASP A 284 -12.45 -5.55 -1.50
C ASP A 284 -12.33 -4.03 -1.43
N HIS A 285 -12.85 -3.50 -0.33
CA HIS A 285 -12.80 -2.10 0.03
C HIS A 285 -11.78 -1.84 1.15
N TRP A 286 -10.77 -2.69 1.34
CA TRP A 286 -9.81 -2.57 2.45
C TRP A 286 -8.35 -2.38 2.05
N HIS A 287 -8.03 -2.30 0.76
CA HIS A 287 -6.77 -1.72 0.27
C HIS A 287 -6.82 -0.19 0.32
N ILE A 288 -6.07 0.41 1.24
CA ILE A 288 -6.00 1.85 1.44
C ILE A 288 -4.57 2.31 1.17
N GLY A 289 -4.35 2.93 0.01
CA GLY A 289 -3.04 3.43 -0.43
C GLY A 289 -2.62 4.68 0.34
N LEU A 290 -1.36 4.72 0.77
CA LEU A 290 -0.78 5.82 1.56
C LEU A 290 0.58 6.32 1.11
N TYR A 291 1.31 5.52 0.34
CA TYR A 291 2.50 5.98 -0.35
C TYR A 291 2.68 5.21 -1.66
N ASP A 292 3.28 5.89 -2.63
CA ASP A 292 3.79 5.38 -3.89
C ASP A 292 5.33 5.30 -3.82
N GLY A 293 5.93 4.33 -4.52
CA GLY A 293 7.38 4.26 -4.74
C GLY A 293 8.17 3.51 -3.66
N ILE A 294 9.38 3.97 -3.35
CA ILE A 294 10.35 3.20 -2.54
C ILE A 294 9.83 2.98 -1.12
N ARG A 295 10.18 1.83 -0.53
CA ARG A 295 9.97 1.45 0.88
C ARG A 295 10.69 2.35 1.90
N LYS A 296 10.32 3.63 1.91
CA LYS A 296 10.81 4.66 2.82
C LYS A 296 9.65 5.57 3.18
N ASP A 297 8.66 5.00 3.85
CA ASP A 297 7.57 5.76 4.45
C ASP A 297 8.13 6.82 5.43
N ILE A 298 9.30 6.56 6.03
CA ILE A 298 10.04 7.51 6.85
C ILE A 298 11.54 7.51 6.55
N THR A 299 12.12 8.70 6.43
CA THR A 299 13.58 8.91 6.54
C THR A 299 13.87 9.72 7.80
N VAL A 300 14.79 9.24 8.64
CA VAL A 300 15.18 9.96 9.88
C VAL A 300 16.65 10.31 9.83
N ASN A 301 16.94 11.56 10.14
CA ASN A 301 18.28 12.09 10.32
C ASN A 301 18.41 12.62 11.74
N TRP A 302 19.57 12.46 12.35
CA TRP A 302 19.85 12.94 13.70
C TRP A 302 21.36 13.13 13.88
N SER A 303 21.75 13.89 14.90
CA SER A 303 23.13 13.96 15.35
C SER A 303 23.24 13.64 16.84
N TYR A 304 24.42 13.18 17.24
CA TYR A 304 24.78 13.03 18.64
C TYR A 304 25.90 14.01 18.98
N ASN A 305 26.10 14.27 20.27
CA ASN A 305 27.30 14.98 20.70
C ASN A 305 28.54 14.18 20.23
N PRO A 306 29.45 14.79 19.43
CA PRO A 306 30.64 14.10 18.90
C PRO A 306 31.56 13.55 19.99
N ALA A 307 31.52 14.11 21.20
CA ALA A 307 32.29 13.63 22.34
C ALA A 307 31.67 12.39 23.01
N ALA A 308 30.39 12.08 22.72
CA ALA A 308 29.63 11.03 23.41
C ALA A 308 29.50 9.73 22.59
N LEU A 309 29.50 9.83 21.25
CA LEU A 309 29.42 8.68 20.36
C LEU A 309 30.33 8.89 19.15
N SER A 310 31.07 7.85 18.75
CA SER A 310 31.77 7.84 17.48
C SER A 310 30.79 7.82 16.30
N THR A 311 31.22 8.28 15.12
CA THR A 311 30.40 8.27 13.90
C THR A 311 29.83 6.89 13.58
N GLN A 312 30.56 5.82 13.91
CA GLN A 312 30.13 4.44 13.70
C GLN A 312 29.09 3.96 14.74
N GLN A 313 29.11 4.53 15.95
CA GLN A 313 28.12 4.23 17.00
C GLN A 313 26.79 4.97 16.77
N ALA A 314 26.79 6.04 15.96
CA ALA A 314 25.60 6.86 15.72
C ALA A 314 24.51 6.16 14.88
N THR A 315 24.87 5.15 14.08
CA THR A 315 23.94 4.44 13.20
C THR A 315 23.01 3.53 14.00
N ASN A 316 21.72 3.50 13.66
CA ASN A 316 20.67 2.64 14.26
C ASN A 316 20.36 2.89 15.76
N GLN A 317 20.66 4.08 16.28
CA GLN A 317 20.37 4.45 17.68
C GLN A 317 19.00 5.12 17.88
N ILE A 318 18.33 5.52 16.80
CA ILE A 318 16.92 5.86 16.84
C ILE A 318 16.14 4.66 16.34
N ARG A 319 15.43 3.98 17.23
CA ARG A 319 14.50 2.92 16.87
C ARG A 319 13.15 3.54 16.52
N ILE A 320 12.61 3.17 15.36
CA ILE A 320 11.29 3.58 14.89
C ILE A 320 10.32 2.43 15.12
N LEU A 321 9.19 2.72 15.77
CA LEU A 321 8.09 1.78 15.94
C LEU A 321 6.81 2.37 15.37
N TYR A 322 6.12 1.57 14.55
CA TYR A 322 4.82 1.91 13.99
C TYR A 322 3.70 1.20 14.74
N GLN A 323 2.65 1.93 15.05
CA GLN A 323 1.41 1.40 15.59
C GLN A 323 0.25 1.96 14.79
N TYR A 324 -0.64 1.06 14.38
CA TYR A 324 -1.82 1.40 13.62
C TYR A 324 -3.06 1.01 14.41
N HIS A 325 -3.96 1.97 14.57
CA HIS A 325 -5.28 1.71 15.10
C HIS A 325 -6.31 2.02 14.02
N PHE A 326 -7.10 1.01 13.67
CA PHE A 326 -7.99 1.07 12.51
C PHE A 326 -9.42 0.78 12.91
N GLN A 327 -10.34 1.63 12.46
CA GLN A 327 -11.77 1.50 12.74
C GLN A 327 -12.56 1.66 11.45
N LYS A 328 -13.35 0.64 11.08
CA LYS A 328 -14.37 0.77 10.04
C LYS A 328 -15.47 1.69 10.56
N GLU A 329 -15.72 2.76 9.83
CA GLU A 329 -16.85 3.62 10.14
C GLU A 329 -18.12 2.92 9.67
N VAL A 330 -19.02 2.64 10.62
CA VAL A 330 -20.36 2.20 10.27
C VAL A 330 -21.13 3.47 9.89
N PRO A 331 -21.64 3.59 8.65
CA PRO A 331 -22.46 4.73 8.28
C PRO A 331 -23.55 4.92 9.31
N ALA A 332 -23.74 6.14 9.81
CA ALA A 332 -24.84 6.44 10.71
C ALA A 332 -26.13 5.90 10.08
N SER A 333 -26.83 5.00 10.78
CA SER A 333 -28.15 4.56 10.32
C SER A 333 -28.97 5.81 10.03
N PRO A 334 -29.63 5.91 8.86
CA PRO A 334 -30.56 7.00 8.65
C PRO A 334 -31.53 6.97 9.81
N LEU A 335 -31.58 8.06 10.59
CA LEU A 335 -32.54 8.23 11.66
C LEU A 335 -33.89 7.83 11.08
N LYS A 336 -34.48 6.73 11.57
CA LYS A 336 -35.85 6.37 11.20
C LYS A 336 -36.67 7.63 11.44
N PRO A 337 -37.36 8.18 10.42
CA PRO A 337 -38.23 9.32 10.65
C PRO A 337 -39.17 8.94 11.80
N PRO A 338 -39.43 9.87 12.74
CA PRO A 338 -40.26 9.58 13.90
C PRO A 338 -41.55 8.93 13.41
N PHE A 339 -41.85 7.76 13.97
CA PHE A 339 -43.05 7.00 13.65
C PHE A 339 -44.26 7.91 13.95
N VAL A 340 -44.81 8.54 12.91
CA VAL A 340 -46.08 9.25 13.04
C VAL A 340 -47.13 8.15 13.25
N ARG A 341 -47.53 7.94 14.50
CA ARG A 341 -48.72 7.15 14.83
C ARG A 341 -49.91 7.82 14.15
N LYS A 342 -50.31 7.31 12.97
CA LYS A 342 -51.65 7.57 12.45
C LYS A 342 -52.63 6.90 13.41
N HIS A 343 -53.33 7.70 14.19
CA HIS A 343 -54.50 7.25 14.95
C HIS A 343 -55.56 6.76 13.96
N PRO A 344 -56.04 5.51 14.07
CA PRO A 344 -57.13 5.03 13.22
C PRO A 344 -58.46 5.55 13.77
N THR A 345 -59.09 6.48 13.05
CA THR A 345 -60.51 6.78 13.24
C THR A 345 -61.34 5.61 12.74
N LYS A 346 -62.09 5.01 13.68
CA LYS A 346 -63.00 3.88 13.46
C LYS A 346 -64.21 4.30 12.63
N THR A 347 -64.53 3.53 11.60
CA THR A 347 -65.92 3.25 11.24
C THR A 347 -66.02 1.83 10.69
N LYS A 348 -66.77 0.98 11.40
CA LYS A 348 -67.10 -0.42 11.05
C LYS A 348 -68.22 -0.44 10.00
N VAL A 349 -68.18 -1.39 9.06
CA VAL A 349 -69.25 -2.39 8.80
C VAL A 349 -68.62 -3.67 8.18
N ARG A 350 -69.07 -4.84 8.64
CA ARG A 350 -68.76 -6.24 8.21
C ARG A 350 -70.03 -6.83 7.57
N PRO A 351 -70.00 -7.89 6.71
CA PRO A 351 -69.85 -9.31 7.16
C PRO A 351 -69.15 -10.29 6.17
N ILE A 352 -68.32 -11.25 6.63
CA ILE A 352 -68.53 -12.69 7.00
C ILE A 352 -68.06 -13.67 5.90
N LEU A 353 -67.01 -14.47 6.20
CA LEU A 353 -67.00 -15.95 6.20
C LEU A 353 -65.62 -16.45 6.68
N ALA A 354 -65.63 -17.55 7.45
CA ALA A 354 -64.49 -18.33 7.96
C ALA A 354 -64.69 -19.80 7.53
N PRO A 355 -63.90 -20.82 7.94
CA PRO A 355 -62.56 -20.87 8.56
C PRO A 355 -61.61 -21.90 7.88
N THR A 356 -60.33 -21.99 8.28
CA THR A 356 -59.70 -23.22 8.87
C THR A 356 -58.16 -23.13 8.94
N THR A 357 -57.65 -23.64 10.06
CA THR A 357 -56.27 -23.87 10.48
C THR A 357 -55.70 -25.18 9.96
N VAL A 358 -54.42 -25.22 9.58
CA VAL A 358 -53.57 -26.43 9.65
C VAL A 358 -52.14 -26.06 10.09
N SER A 359 -51.69 -26.72 11.15
CA SER A 359 -50.31 -26.78 11.63
C SER A 359 -49.50 -27.83 10.88
N HIS A 360 -48.23 -27.57 10.54
CA HIS A 360 -47.28 -28.62 10.20
C HIS A 360 -45.99 -28.55 11.03
N LYS A 361 -45.68 -29.71 11.63
CA LYS A 361 -44.43 -30.08 12.29
C LYS A 361 -43.26 -30.03 11.28
N VAL A 362 -42.13 -29.46 11.69
CA VAL A 362 -40.87 -29.49 10.93
C VAL A 362 -40.08 -30.72 11.35
N HIS A 363 -39.93 -31.68 10.44
CA HIS A 363 -38.91 -32.72 10.53
C HIS A 363 -37.56 -32.14 10.10
N GLY A 364 -36.50 -32.50 10.84
CA GLY A 364 -35.13 -32.05 10.59
C GLY A 364 -34.65 -32.43 9.20
N VAL A 365 -34.24 -31.43 8.42
CA VAL A 365 -33.59 -31.61 7.13
C VAL A 365 -32.13 -31.97 7.37
N PRO A 366 -31.59 -33.06 6.79
CA PRO A 366 -30.17 -33.35 6.88
C PRO A 366 -29.37 -32.21 6.22
N LEU A 367 -28.32 -31.76 6.90
CA LEU A 367 -27.45 -30.68 6.43
C LEU A 367 -26.88 -31.01 5.06
N SER A 368 -26.79 -30.01 4.19
CA SER A 368 -26.15 -30.17 2.89
C SER A 368 -24.66 -30.49 3.04
N PHE A 369 -24.06 -31.13 2.04
CA PHE A 369 -22.61 -31.43 2.01
C PHE A 369 -21.76 -30.19 2.36
N TRP A 370 -22.13 -29.01 1.86
CA TRP A 370 -21.45 -27.74 2.13
C TRP A 370 -21.62 -27.25 3.56
N GLN A 371 -22.80 -27.45 4.16
CA GLN A 371 -23.00 -27.12 5.58
C GLN A 371 -22.20 -28.04 6.50
N GLN A 372 -22.06 -29.32 6.13
CA GLN A 372 -21.25 -30.28 6.88
C GLN A 372 -19.75 -29.99 6.74
N LEU A 373 -19.31 -29.58 5.54
CA LEU A 373 -17.93 -29.14 5.30
C LEU A 373 -17.58 -27.86 6.09
N TRP A 374 -18.52 -26.91 6.15
CA TRP A 374 -18.37 -25.68 6.94
C TRP A 374 -18.28 -25.96 8.45
N LEU A 375 -19.11 -26.85 8.99
CA LEU A 375 -19.04 -27.24 10.40
C LEU A 375 -17.74 -27.98 10.73
N ASN A 376 -17.26 -28.84 9.83
CA ASN A 376 -15.98 -29.53 10.00
C ASN A 376 -14.79 -28.56 9.93
N PHE A 377 -14.81 -27.60 9.01
CA PHE A 377 -13.78 -26.58 8.87
C PHE A 377 -13.74 -25.65 10.10
N THR A 378 -14.89 -25.15 10.55
CA THR A 378 -14.97 -24.30 11.75
C THR A 378 -14.53 -25.05 13.00
N GLY A 379 -14.94 -26.31 13.16
CA GLY A 379 -14.48 -27.16 14.27
C GLY A 379 -12.96 -27.42 14.24
N TRP A 380 -12.40 -27.71 13.07
CA TRP A 380 -10.95 -27.86 12.88
C TRP A 380 -10.19 -26.56 13.18
N PHE A 381 -10.69 -25.42 12.67
CA PHE A 381 -10.09 -24.09 12.85
C PHE A 381 -10.05 -23.68 14.33
N TRP A 382 -11.16 -23.86 15.06
CA TRP A 382 -11.18 -23.60 16.50
C TRP A 382 -10.26 -24.53 17.28
N ASN A 383 -10.12 -25.80 16.86
CA ASN A 383 -9.14 -26.70 17.44
C ASN A 383 -7.69 -26.25 17.20
N GLN A 384 -7.38 -25.66 16.05
CA GLN A 384 -6.04 -25.08 15.80
C GLN A 384 -5.79 -23.86 16.68
N ILE A 385 -6.76 -22.95 16.80
CA ILE A 385 -6.67 -21.80 17.72
C ILE A 385 -6.47 -22.25 19.16
N HIS A 386 -7.22 -23.26 19.61
CA HIS A 386 -7.05 -23.81 20.96
C HIS A 386 -5.69 -24.49 21.17
N ARG A 387 -5.10 -25.11 20.14
CA ARG A 387 -3.75 -25.69 20.21
C ARG A 387 -2.67 -24.62 20.29
N VAL A 388 -2.78 -23.57 19.46
CA VAL A 388 -1.87 -22.42 19.48
C VAL A 388 -1.94 -21.70 20.84
N ASN A 389 -3.14 -21.43 21.34
CA ASN A 389 -3.32 -20.81 22.66
C ASN A 389 -2.83 -21.69 23.82
N ARG A 390 -2.84 -23.02 23.68
CA ARG A 390 -2.27 -23.94 24.69
C ARG A 390 -0.74 -23.90 24.66
N TRP A 391 -0.13 -23.74 23.50
CA TRP A 391 1.32 -23.64 23.34
C TRP A 391 1.90 -22.37 23.97
N PHE A 392 1.18 -21.24 23.87
CA PHE A 392 1.56 -19.97 24.50
C PHE A 392 1.35 -19.91 26.03
N ARG A 393 0.57 -20.83 26.62
CA ARG A 393 0.37 -20.90 28.09
C ARG A 393 1.39 -21.76 28.83
N VAL A 394 2.24 -22.53 28.12
CA VAL A 394 3.23 -23.44 28.73
C VAL A 394 4.63 -22.81 28.81
N HIS A 395 4.81 -21.59 28.26
CA HIS A 395 6.11 -20.89 28.20
C HIS A 395 6.07 -19.48 28.83
N MET A 396 5.26 -19.27 29.88
CA MET A 396 5.41 -18.13 30.79
C MET A 396 5.77 -18.60 32.19
#